data_AF-A0A328AXH6-F1
#
_entry.id   AF-A0A328AXH6-F1
#
_cell.length_a   1.000
_cell.length_b   1.000
_cell.length_c   1.000
_cell.angle_alpha   90.00
_cell.angle_beta   90.00
_cell.angle_gamma   90.00
#
_symmetry.space_group_name_H-M   'P 1'
#
loop_
_entity.id
_entity.type
_entity.pdbx_description
1 polymer ?
#
loop_
_entity_poly.entity_id
_entity_poly.type
_entity_poly.pdbx_seq_one_letter_code
_entity_poly.pdbx_strand_id
1 'polypeptide(L)' 'MRNGPDRSIFTVAWHDGRWAVEHDGEYSDHTRDKEEAKAAANKRARAAQDLGQACLVRVSGERGFFAIP' A
#
# COMPACT_ATOMS: atom_id res chain seq x y z
N MET A 1 9.53 -20.15 12.01
CA MET A 1 9.41 -18.92 11.21
C MET A 1 8.54 -19.23 10.00
N ARG A 2 7.30 -18.73 9.94
CA ARG A 2 6.34 -19.07 8.87
C ARG A 2 6.83 -18.44 7.57
N ASN A 3 7.27 -19.28 6.65
CA ASN A 3 7.56 -18.95 5.26
C ASN A 3 6.23 -18.62 4.57
N GLY A 4 5.67 -17.45 4.85
CA GLY A 4 4.52 -16.93 4.11
C GLY A 4 4.92 -16.74 2.65
N PRO A 5 4.00 -16.88 1.69
CA PRO A 5 4.31 -16.63 0.30
C PRO A 5 4.94 -15.23 0.19
N ASP A 6 6.11 -15.18 -0.46
CA ASP A 6 6.82 -13.96 -0.84
C ASP A 6 5.82 -13.10 -1.60
N ARG A 7 5.22 -12.14 -0.89
CA ARG A 7 4.16 -11.30 -1.43
C ARG A 7 4.59 -9.87 -1.32
N SER A 8 4.54 -9.15 -2.43
CA SER A 8 4.80 -7.72 -2.46
C SER A 8 3.66 -6.99 -1.76
N ILE A 9 3.92 -6.48 -0.56
CA ILE A 9 2.95 -5.70 0.21
C ILE A 9 3.18 -4.23 -0.09
N PHE A 10 2.16 -3.54 -0.58
CA PHE A 10 2.16 -2.11 -0.83
C PHE A 10 1.17 -1.46 0.15
N THR A 11 1.67 -0.72 1.13
CA THR A 11 0.84 -0.09 2.18
C THR A 11 0.72 1.40 1.91
N VAL A 12 -0.46 1.86 1.51
CA VAL A 12 -0.79 3.28 1.42
C VAL A 12 -1.00 3.82 2.84
N ALA A 13 -0.14 4.73 3.29
CA ALA A 13 -0.19 5.30 4.63
C ALA A 13 -0.02 6.82 4.61
N TRP A 14 -0.56 7.48 5.63
CA TRP A 14 -0.29 8.89 5.86
C TRP A 14 1.08 9.04 6.53
N HIS A 15 2.03 9.63 5.80
CA HIS A 15 3.42 9.80 6.23
C HIS A 15 3.86 11.26 6.03
N ASP A 16 4.32 11.91 7.09
CA ASP A 16 4.89 13.26 7.05
C ASP A 16 3.97 14.33 6.40
N GLY A 17 2.68 14.28 6.78
CA GLY A 17 1.68 15.25 6.32
C GLY A 17 1.15 15.03 4.89
N ARG A 18 1.44 13.88 4.28
CA ARG A 18 1.05 13.50 2.93
C ARG A 18 0.80 11.99 2.84
N TRP A 19 0.05 11.54 1.84
CA TRP A 19 -0.08 10.11 1.55
C TRP A 19 1.19 9.60 0.89
N ALA A 20 1.56 8.36 1.20
CA ALA A 20 2.70 7.67 0.62
C ALA A 20 2.41 6.18 0.52
N VAL A 21 3.13 5.50 -0.37
CA VAL A 21 3.10 4.04 -0.52
C VAL A 21 4.36 3.48 0.12
N GLU A 22 4.19 2.75 1.20
CA GLU A 22 5.23 1.94 1.83
C GLU A 22 5.35 0.59 1.12
N HIS A 23 6.59 0.20 0.81
CA HIS A 23 6.92 -1.13 0.32
C HIS A 23 8.25 -1.56 0.94
N ASP A 24 8.29 -2.73 1.58
CA ASP A 24 9.50 -3.26 2.24
C ASP A 24 10.15 -2.27 3.24
N GLY A 25 9.32 -1.49 3.94
CA GLY A 25 9.77 -0.46 4.89
C GLY A 25 10.18 0.88 4.26
N GLU A 26 10.16 1.02 2.93
CA GLU A 26 10.48 2.26 2.23
C GLU A 26 9.21 2.99 1.77
N TYR A 27 9.10 4.28 2.12
CA TYR A 27 8.00 5.14 1.68
C TYR A 27 8.34 5.83 0.35
N SER A 28 7.47 5.68 -0.63
CA SER A 28 7.58 6.27 -1.96
C SER A 28 6.25 6.86 -2.42
N ASP A 29 6.22 7.62 -3.51
CA ASP A 29 5.02 8.30 -4.04
C ASP A 29 4.29 9.17 -3.01
N HIS A 30 5.03 10.12 -2.47
CA HIS A 30 4.47 11.14 -1.60
C HIS A 30 3.54 12.08 -2.37
N THR A 31 2.26 12.08 -2.02
CA THR A 31 1.24 12.94 -2.64
C THR A 31 0.27 13.48 -1.59
N ARG A 32 -0.34 14.62 -1.88
CA ARG A 32 -1.39 15.18 -1.02
C ARG A 32 -2.73 14.47 -1.22
N ASP A 33 -2.92 13.82 -2.36
CA ASP A 33 -4.17 13.14 -2.70
C ASP A 33 -4.10 11.63 -2.41
N LYS A 34 -5.11 11.13 -1.70
CA LYS A 34 -5.18 9.72 -1.31
C LYS A 34 -5.31 8.80 -2.52
N GLU A 35 -6.12 9.20 -3.49
CA GLU A 35 -6.42 8.38 -4.66
C GLU A 35 -5.22 8.30 -5.58
N GLU A 36 -4.39 9.34 -5.65
CA GLU A 36 -3.07 9.28 -6.30
C GLU A 36 -2.16 8.24 -5.63
N ALA A 37 -2.06 8.24 -4.30
CA ALA A 37 -1.23 7.25 -3.59
C ALA A 37 -1.75 5.83 -3.77
N LYS A 38 -3.08 5.65 -3.77
CA LYS A 38 -3.73 4.37 -4.04
C LYS A 38 -3.52 3.91 -5.49
N ALA A 39 -3.59 4.82 -6.46
CA ALA A 39 -3.31 4.53 -7.85
C ALA A 39 -1.86 4.07 -8.03
N ALA A 40 -0.92 4.73 -7.35
CA ALA A 40 0.48 4.35 -7.36
C ALA A 40 0.72 2.96 -6.75
N ALA A 41 0.12 2.67 -5.59
CA ALA A 41 0.17 1.34 -4.98
C ALA A 41 -0.44 0.26 -5.88
N ASN A 42 -1.59 0.52 -6.50
CA ASN A 42 -2.22 -0.41 -7.44
C ASN A 42 -1.37 -0.65 -8.68
N LYS A 43 -0.72 0.39 -9.21
CA LYS A 43 0.19 0.26 -10.37
C LYS A 43 1.35 -0.67 -10.05
N ARG A 44 1.96 -0.56 -8.86
CA ARG A 44 3.03 -1.46 -8.43
C ARG A 44 2.55 -2.86 -8.13
N ALA A 45 1.41 -3.00 -7.46
CA ALA A 45 0.77 -4.29 -7.25
C ALA A 45 0.50 -4.99 -8.57
N ARG A 46 0.04 -4.25 -9.59
CA ARG A 46 -0.18 -4.80 -10.93
C ARG A 46 1.14 -5.26 -11.56
N ALA A 47 2.20 -4.45 -11.49
CA ALA A 47 3.52 -4.86 -11.97
C ALA A 47 4.04 -6.14 -11.28
N ALA A 48 3.82 -6.29 -9.97
CA ALA A 48 4.16 -7.52 -9.24
C ALA A 48 3.32 -8.72 -9.70
N GLN A 49 2.02 -8.53 -9.96
CA GLN A 49 1.16 -9.58 -10.53
C GLN A 49 1.59 -10.00 -11.93
N ASP A 50 1.95 -9.04 -12.79
CA ASP A 50 2.44 -9.31 -14.14
C ASP A 50 3.75 -10.11 -14.12
N LEU A 51 4.54 -9.99 -13.05
CA LEU A 51 5.73 -10.82 -12.78
C LEU A 51 5.40 -12.19 -12.14
N GLY A 52 4.13 -12.50 -11.90
CA GLY A 52 3.68 -13.73 -11.26
C GLY A 52 3.86 -13.76 -9.74
N GLN A 53 4.14 -12.61 -9.11
CA GLN A 53 4.29 -12.51 -7.67
C GLN A 53 2.94 -12.26 -7.00
N ALA A 54 2.73 -12.89 -5.85
CA ALA A 54 1.60 -12.54 -4.99
C ALA A 54 1.77 -11.08 -4.53
N CYS A 55 0.70 -10.30 -4.53
CA CYS A 55 0.76 -8.92 -4.04
C CYS A 55 -0.45 -8.58 -3.18
N LEU A 56 -0.29 -7.62 -2.28
CA LEU A 56 -1.34 -7.11 -1.43
C LEU A 56 -1.24 -5.59 -1.37
N VAL A 57 -2.33 -4.88 -1.71
CA VAL A 57 -2.44 -3.45 -1.43
C VAL A 57 -3.19 -3.28 -0.11
N ARG A 58 -2.55 -2.65 0.87
CA ARG A 58 -3.17 -2.28 2.14
C ARG A 58 -3.31 -0.77 2.19
N VAL A 59 -4.41 -0.25 2.72
CA VAL A 59 -4.54 1.17 3.05
C VAL A 59 -4.61 1.28 4.57
N SER A 60 -3.83 2.18 5.15
CA SER A 60 -3.70 2.40 6.59
C SER A 60 -3.78 3.89 6.89
N GLY A 61 -4.46 4.26 7.97
CA GLY A 61 -4.71 5.68 8.28
C GLY A 61 -5.95 6.27 7.59
N GLU A 62 -6.77 5.44 6.93
CA GLU A 62 -8.14 5.85 6.60
C GLU A 62 -8.90 6.17 7.89
N ARG A 63 -9.25 7.45 8.08
CA ARG A 63 -10.24 7.87 9.10
C ARG A 63 -11.68 7.51 8.67
N GLY A 64 -11.84 6.46 7.86
CA GLY A 64 -13.12 5.95 7.37
C GLY A 64 -13.72 4.98 8.36
N PHE A 65 -14.58 5.52 9.25
CA PHE A 65 -15.60 4.85 10.07
C PHE A 65 -15.25 3.46 10.63
N PHE A 66 -14.72 3.44 11.85
CA PHE A 66 -14.85 2.29 12.74
C PHE A 66 -16.34 2.17 13.13
N ALA A 67 -17.12 1.38 12.38
CA ALA A 67 -18.38 0.87 12.91
C ALA A 67 -18.03 -0.13 14.02
N ILE A 68 -18.01 0.35 15.26
CA ILE A 68 -17.99 -0.53 16.44
C ILE A 68 -19.30 -1.34 16.45
N PRO A 69 -19.24 -2.67 16.67
CA PRO A 69 -20.43 -3.51 16.82
C PRO A 69 -21.23 -3.18 18.09
#